data_AF-B0VVD5-F1
#
_entry.id   AF-B0VVD5-F1
#
_cell.length_a   1.000
_cell.length_b   1.000
_cell.length_c   1.000
_cell.angle_alpha   90.00
_cell.angle_beta   90.00
_cell.angle_gamma   90.00
#
_symmetry.space_group_name_H-M   'P 1'
#
loop_
_entity.id
_entity.type
_entity.pdbx_description
1 polymer ?
#
loop_
_entity_poly.entity_id
_entity_poly.type
_entity_poly.pdbx_seq_one_letter_code
_entity_poly.pdbx_strand_id
1 'polypeptide(L)'
;MTMIVSAHLGDCLLIAADKRAMICDIETGAMRLFHDTEQKIKLWTLGTIAGTGESIFLNRIMDYFSSFKVEGNEELKQMDVIYEEIEKRLLEGVPKEMLINNSLIFSMFDGEESHLYSIPMEPFFHELDRRDGVKVIRPHLHKIQPWVVDVTCFNLPPDMSSLQNFQRNLRGLSSFENEIDFLEYHIQELKQVFAMQASIDPSITASFDVYLQICETGHHLALHIENQVLVPLPPKELNYWNRNKT
;
A
#
# COMPACT_ATOMS: atom_id res chain seq x y z
N MET A 1 3.71 -2.10 9.73
CA MET A 1 3.32 -0.68 9.58
C MET A 1 4.10 -0.09 8.43
N THR A 2 3.44 0.76 7.66
CA THR A 2 3.90 1.21 6.34
C THR A 2 3.19 2.52 5.99
N MET A 3 3.82 3.35 5.17
CA MET A 3 3.15 4.34 4.33
C MET A 3 3.19 3.88 2.88
N ILE A 4 2.02 3.80 2.25
CA ILE A 4 1.88 3.71 0.80
C ILE A 4 1.18 4.97 0.32
N VAL A 5 1.76 5.62 -0.68
CA VAL A 5 1.12 6.68 -1.46
C VAL A 5 0.83 6.11 -2.83
N SER A 6 -0.41 6.16 -3.26
CA SER A 6 -0.80 5.75 -4.61
C SER A 6 -1.59 6.86 -5.27
N ALA A 7 -1.36 7.07 -6.56
CA ALA A 7 -1.99 8.15 -7.29
C ALA A 7 -2.25 7.77 -8.74
N HIS A 8 -3.39 8.20 -9.26
CA HIS A 8 -3.65 8.17 -10.69
C HIS A 8 -3.39 9.57 -11.26
N LEU A 9 -2.41 9.69 -12.14
CA LEU A 9 -1.90 10.96 -12.67
C LEU A 9 -2.55 11.35 -14.02
N GLY A 10 -3.74 10.81 -14.31
CA GLY A 10 -4.41 10.96 -15.60
C GLY A 10 -3.95 9.95 -16.65
N ASP A 11 -2.68 9.95 -17.03
CA ASP A 11 -2.09 9.09 -18.07
C ASP A 11 -1.01 8.12 -17.56
N CYS A 12 -0.75 8.15 -16.26
CA CYS A 12 0.20 7.29 -15.56
C CYS A 12 -0.32 6.95 -14.16
N LEU A 13 -0.01 5.76 -13.66
CA LEU A 13 -0.26 5.31 -12.29
C LEU A 13 1.04 5.40 -11.49
N LEU A 14 0.94 5.78 -10.22
CA LEU A 14 2.05 5.89 -9.29
C LEU A 14 1.73 5.12 -8.02
N ILE A 15 2.66 4.29 -7.55
CA ILE A 15 2.65 3.67 -6.21
C ILE A 15 4.02 3.86 -5.58
N ALA A 16 4.07 4.43 -4.38
CA ALA A 16 5.29 4.59 -3.61
C ALA A 16 5.11 4.01 -2.20
N ALA A 17 6.13 3.34 -1.68
CA ALA A 17 6.08 2.70 -0.36
C ALA A 17 7.39 2.87 0.40
N ASP A 18 7.30 3.13 1.69
CA ASP A 18 8.47 3.14 2.57
C ASP A 18 9.07 1.73 2.71
N LYS A 19 10.22 1.61 3.37
CA LYS A 19 11.03 0.39 3.44
C LYS A 19 11.24 -0.13 4.85
N ARG A 20 10.56 0.41 5.87
CA ARG A 20 10.72 -0.05 7.24
C ARG A 20 9.98 -1.36 7.49
N ALA A 21 10.68 -2.33 8.07
CA ALA A 21 10.11 -3.52 8.69
C ALA A 21 10.19 -3.41 10.21
N MET A 22 9.09 -3.79 10.87
CA MET A 22 8.98 -3.79 12.33
C MET A 22 8.54 -5.19 12.79
N ILE A 23 9.12 -5.68 13.88
CA ILE A 23 8.65 -6.89 14.57
C ILE A 23 7.61 -6.49 15.59
N CYS A 24 6.46 -7.17 15.58
CA CYS A 24 5.41 -7.07 16.58
C CYS A 24 5.46 -8.28 17.51
N ASP A 25 5.49 -8.04 18.81
CA ASP A 25 5.20 -9.06 19.82
C ASP A 25 3.67 -9.23 19.91
N ILE A 26 3.17 -10.45 19.63
CA ILE A 26 1.73 -10.72 19.51
C ILE A 26 1.03 -10.77 20.89
N GLU A 27 1.76 -10.92 21.99
CA GLU A 27 1.12 -10.94 23.32
C GLU A 27 0.99 -9.52 23.88
N THR A 28 1.99 -8.69 23.63
CA THR A 28 2.12 -7.37 24.25
C THR A 28 1.78 -6.23 23.29
N GLY A 29 1.91 -6.44 21.98
CA GLY A 29 1.81 -5.39 20.95
C GLY A 29 3.06 -4.52 20.85
N ALA A 30 4.14 -4.91 21.53
CA ALA A 30 5.39 -4.18 21.49
C ALA A 30 6.03 -4.29 20.10
N MET A 31 6.40 -3.14 19.55
CA MET A 31 7.01 -3.01 18.24
C MET A 31 8.48 -2.67 18.39
N ARG A 32 9.32 -3.35 17.62
CA ARG A 32 10.76 -3.06 17.51
C ARG A 32 11.20 -3.00 16.07
N LEU A 33 12.19 -2.16 15.79
CA LEU A 33 12.80 -2.10 14.47
C LEU A 33 13.41 -3.45 14.10
N PHE A 34 13.19 -3.87 12.85
CA PHE A 34 13.85 -5.03 12.28
C PHE A 34 14.91 -4.62 11.25
N HIS A 35 14.51 -3.93 10.17
CA HIS A 35 15.41 -3.34 9.17
C HIS A 35 14.69 -2.27 8.33
N ASP A 36 15.45 -1.53 7.52
CA ASP A 36 14.98 -0.42 6.66
C ASP A 36 15.06 -0.75 5.16
N THR A 37 15.01 -2.04 4.84
CA THR A 37 15.19 -2.57 3.47
C THR A 37 14.02 -3.45 2.99
N GLU A 38 12.86 -3.35 3.64
CA GLU A 38 11.67 -4.11 3.25
C GLU A 38 11.21 -3.73 1.85
N GLN A 39 10.94 -4.73 1.01
CA GLN A 39 10.37 -4.54 -0.32
C GLN A 39 8.86 -4.71 -0.24
N LYS A 40 8.16 -3.59 -0.15
CA LYS A 40 6.68 -3.58 0.01
C LYS A 40 5.93 -3.56 -1.30
N ILE A 41 6.64 -3.39 -2.42
CA ILE A 41 6.12 -3.37 -3.79
C ILE A 41 6.65 -4.62 -4.50
N LYS A 42 5.76 -5.46 -5.03
CA LYS A 42 6.11 -6.61 -5.86
C LYS A 42 5.51 -6.44 -7.26
N LEU A 43 6.29 -6.77 -8.27
CA LEU A 43 5.83 -6.80 -9.66
C LEU A 43 5.09 -8.12 -9.94
N TRP A 44 4.11 -8.07 -10.82
CA TRP A 44 3.41 -9.23 -11.36
C TRP A 44 3.08 -9.01 -12.84
N THR A 45 2.54 -10.02 -13.51
CA THR A 45 2.41 -10.04 -14.98
C THR A 45 1.66 -8.83 -15.56
N LEU A 46 0.70 -8.27 -14.81
CA LEU A 46 -0.15 -7.18 -15.29
C LEU A 46 0.19 -5.82 -14.67
N GLY A 47 1.08 -5.74 -13.69
CA GLY A 47 1.37 -4.47 -13.01
C GLY A 47 2.19 -4.65 -11.72
N THR A 48 1.77 -3.99 -10.65
CA THR A 48 2.37 -4.16 -9.32
C THR A 48 1.33 -4.36 -8.22
N ILE A 49 1.76 -4.90 -7.08
CA ILE A 49 1.00 -4.96 -5.84
C ILE A 49 1.86 -4.45 -4.69
N ALA A 50 1.25 -3.70 -3.79
CA ALA A 50 1.83 -3.16 -2.57
C ALA A 50 0.89 -3.38 -1.38
N GLY A 51 1.46 -3.46 -0.17
CA GLY A 51 0.69 -3.80 1.02
C GLY A 51 1.21 -3.15 2.29
N THR A 52 0.28 -2.83 3.19
CA THR A 52 0.56 -2.32 4.53
C THR A 52 -0.09 -3.20 5.60
N GLY A 53 0.65 -3.46 6.67
CA GLY A 53 0.18 -4.26 7.81
C GLY A 53 1.12 -5.40 8.19
N GLU A 54 0.59 -6.62 8.27
CA GLU A 54 1.25 -7.85 8.72
C GLU A 54 1.97 -8.53 7.55
N SER A 55 3.30 -8.62 7.63
CA SER A 55 4.14 -8.99 6.49
C SER A 55 3.90 -10.41 5.97
N ILE A 56 3.59 -11.40 6.83
CA ILE A 56 3.38 -12.78 6.37
C ILE A 56 2.09 -12.89 5.57
N PHE A 57 0.99 -12.33 6.09
CA PHE A 57 -0.31 -12.23 5.43
C PHE A 57 -0.19 -11.58 4.04
N LEU A 58 0.42 -10.39 3.98
CA LEU A 58 0.57 -9.64 2.73
C LEU A 58 1.46 -10.37 1.74
N ASN A 59 2.60 -10.91 2.18
CA ASN A 59 3.52 -11.60 1.28
C ASN A 59 2.87 -12.80 0.62
N ARG A 60 2.08 -13.60 1.35
CA ARG A 60 1.38 -14.76 0.78
C ARG A 60 0.35 -14.37 -0.28
N ILE A 61 -0.37 -13.27 -0.07
CA ILE A 61 -1.30 -12.73 -1.08
C ILE A 61 -0.51 -12.19 -2.29
N MET A 62 0.59 -11.48 -2.07
CA MET A 62 1.41 -10.99 -3.18
C MET A 62 2.07 -12.13 -3.96
N ASP A 63 2.43 -13.22 -3.30
CA ASP A 63 2.99 -14.41 -3.96
C ASP A 63 1.95 -15.05 -4.90
N TYR A 64 0.66 -15.03 -4.53
CA TYR A 64 -0.42 -15.41 -5.44
C TYR A 64 -0.42 -14.54 -6.71
N PHE A 65 -0.34 -13.20 -6.58
CA PHE A 65 -0.24 -12.29 -7.72
C PHE A 65 0.99 -12.58 -8.59
N SER A 66 2.16 -12.80 -7.98
CA SER A 66 3.40 -13.10 -8.71
C SER A 66 3.36 -14.46 -9.42
N SER A 67 2.57 -15.42 -8.90
CA SER A 67 2.37 -16.74 -9.51
C SER A 67 1.26 -16.78 -10.56
N PHE A 68 0.42 -15.73 -10.61
CA PHE A 68 -0.70 -15.65 -11.54
C PHE A 68 -0.19 -15.60 -12.98
N LYS A 69 -0.82 -16.39 -13.85
CA LYS A 69 -0.52 -16.44 -15.27
C LYS A 69 -1.76 -16.11 -16.07
N VAL A 70 -1.58 -15.27 -17.08
CA VAL A 70 -2.62 -14.92 -18.04
C VAL A 70 -2.70 -16.05 -19.09
N GLU A 71 -3.15 -17.23 -18.67
CA GLU A 71 -3.38 -18.37 -19.57
C GLU A 71 -4.89 -18.66 -19.62
N GLY A 72 -5.52 -18.41 -20.77
CA GLY A 72 -6.96 -18.65 -20.97
C GLY A 72 -7.87 -17.56 -20.39
N ASN A 73 -9.12 -17.93 -20.06
CA ASN A 73 -10.14 -17.04 -19.44
C ASN A 73 -10.08 -17.10 -17.89
N GLU A 74 -8.90 -17.30 -17.31
CA GLU A 74 -8.75 -17.33 -15.85
C GLU A 74 -8.80 -15.90 -15.30
N GLU A 75 -9.82 -15.65 -14.47
CA GLU A 75 -9.96 -14.39 -13.74
C GLU A 75 -9.07 -14.41 -12.48
N LEU A 76 -8.50 -13.27 -12.14
CA LEU A 76 -7.84 -13.07 -10.86
C LEU A 76 -8.88 -13.24 -9.74
N LYS A 77 -8.60 -14.10 -8.76
CA LYS A 77 -9.48 -14.40 -7.62
C LYS A 77 -8.97 -13.79 -6.33
N GLN A 78 -8.57 -12.53 -6.40
CA GLN A 78 -7.93 -11.83 -5.28
C GLN A 78 -8.81 -11.81 -4.01
N MET A 79 -10.13 -11.68 -4.15
CA MET A 79 -11.03 -11.61 -2.99
C MET A 79 -11.11 -12.96 -2.25
N ASP A 80 -11.18 -14.07 -2.98
CA ASP A 80 -11.22 -15.41 -2.39
C ASP A 80 -9.88 -15.72 -1.70
N VAL A 81 -8.76 -15.41 -2.37
CA VAL A 81 -7.40 -15.61 -1.81
C VAL A 81 -7.19 -14.80 -0.54
N ILE A 82 -7.65 -13.54 -0.51
CA ILE A 82 -7.58 -12.70 0.69
C ILE A 82 -8.40 -13.33 1.82
N TYR A 83 -9.63 -13.77 1.54
CA TYR A 83 -10.49 -14.38 2.54
C TYR A 83 -9.88 -15.67 3.13
N GLU A 84 -9.39 -16.57 2.27
CA GLU A 84 -8.72 -17.81 2.70
C GLU A 84 -7.48 -17.53 3.55
N GLU A 85 -6.67 -16.54 3.16
CA GLU A 85 -5.47 -16.19 3.93
C GLU A 85 -5.83 -15.52 5.27
N ILE A 86 -6.94 -14.76 5.35
CA ILE A 86 -7.46 -14.25 6.64
C ILE A 86 -7.78 -15.43 7.57
N GLU A 87 -8.56 -16.41 7.11
CA GLU A 87 -8.93 -17.58 7.92
C GLU A 87 -7.68 -18.34 8.39
N LYS A 88 -6.71 -18.53 7.50
CA LYS A 88 -5.46 -19.21 7.81
C LYS A 88 -4.64 -18.48 8.87
N ARG A 89 -4.48 -17.15 8.76
CA ARG A 89 -3.73 -16.37 9.76
C ARG A 89 -4.40 -16.36 11.13
N LEU A 90 -5.74 -16.32 11.17
CA LEU A 90 -6.49 -16.46 12.42
C LEU A 90 -6.25 -17.84 13.07
N LEU A 91 -6.24 -18.92 12.29
CA LEU A 91 -5.91 -20.27 12.77
C LEU A 91 -4.45 -20.40 13.24
N GLU A 92 -3.53 -19.67 12.62
CA GLU A 92 -2.13 -19.56 13.03
C GLU A 92 -1.94 -18.69 14.30
N GLY A 93 -3.03 -18.15 14.87
CA GLY A 93 -3.04 -17.42 16.14
C GLY A 93 -2.83 -15.91 16.00
N VAL A 94 -2.89 -15.35 14.79
CA VAL A 94 -2.80 -13.90 14.59
C VAL A 94 -4.09 -13.22 15.04
N PRO A 95 -4.04 -12.20 15.91
CA PRO A 95 -5.22 -11.47 16.32
C PRO A 95 -5.91 -10.76 15.15
N LYS A 96 -7.26 -10.73 15.18
CA LYS A 96 -8.08 -10.02 14.19
C LYS A 96 -7.67 -8.55 14.06
N GLU A 97 -7.32 -7.91 15.17
CA GLU A 97 -6.92 -6.50 15.25
C GLU A 97 -5.64 -6.22 14.45
N MET A 98 -4.77 -7.22 14.28
CA MET A 98 -3.59 -7.10 13.43
C MET A 98 -3.92 -7.22 11.95
N LEU A 99 -4.96 -7.97 11.59
CA LEU A 99 -5.38 -8.20 10.20
C LEU A 99 -6.30 -7.09 9.68
N ILE A 100 -7.21 -6.57 10.51
CA ILE A 100 -8.23 -5.58 10.12
C ILE A 100 -7.63 -4.27 9.56
N ASN A 101 -6.44 -3.89 10.06
CA ASN A 101 -5.74 -2.67 9.67
C ASN A 101 -4.83 -2.83 8.44
N ASN A 102 -4.93 -3.96 7.74
CA ASN A 102 -4.16 -4.19 6.52
C ASN A 102 -4.87 -3.56 5.33
N SER A 103 -4.10 -3.23 4.31
CA SER A 103 -4.65 -2.84 3.00
C SER A 103 -3.70 -3.26 1.91
N LEU A 104 -4.28 -3.56 0.75
CA LEU A 104 -3.55 -3.87 -0.48
C LEU A 104 -3.86 -2.81 -1.53
N ILE A 105 -2.84 -2.42 -2.28
CA ILE A 105 -2.94 -1.52 -3.41
C ILE A 105 -2.32 -2.26 -4.59
N PHE A 106 -2.99 -2.30 -5.74
CA PHE A 106 -2.41 -2.93 -6.92
C PHE A 106 -2.81 -2.20 -8.19
N SER A 107 -1.93 -2.28 -9.18
CA SER A 107 -2.22 -1.86 -10.54
C SER A 107 -2.34 -3.08 -11.46
N MET A 108 -3.13 -2.93 -12.52
CA MET A 108 -3.20 -3.90 -13.60
C MET A 108 -3.44 -3.21 -14.94
N PHE A 109 -2.72 -3.62 -15.98
CA PHE A 109 -3.03 -3.33 -17.37
C PHE A 109 -3.93 -4.44 -17.91
N ASP A 110 -5.14 -4.10 -18.34
CA ASP A 110 -6.12 -5.09 -18.83
C ASP A 110 -5.99 -5.39 -20.34
N GLY A 111 -5.04 -4.74 -21.02
CA GLY A 111 -4.86 -4.81 -22.47
C GLY A 111 -5.33 -3.54 -23.20
N GLU A 112 -6.14 -2.70 -22.56
CA GLU A 112 -6.62 -1.43 -23.07
C GLU A 112 -6.17 -0.25 -22.19
N GLU A 113 -6.29 -0.37 -20.87
CA GLU A 113 -5.98 0.65 -19.88
C GLU A 113 -5.33 0.05 -18.62
N SER A 114 -4.46 0.81 -17.97
CA SER A 114 -4.01 0.49 -16.61
C SER A 114 -4.93 1.06 -15.56
N HIS A 115 -5.36 0.21 -14.63
CA HIS A 115 -6.24 0.54 -13.53
C HIS A 115 -5.49 0.46 -12.20
N LEU A 116 -5.88 1.31 -11.25
CA LEU A 116 -5.34 1.33 -9.90
C LEU A 116 -6.44 1.02 -8.89
N TYR A 117 -6.18 0.05 -8.01
CA TYR A 117 -7.15 -0.43 -7.04
C TYR A 117 -6.60 -0.45 -5.62
N SER A 118 -7.49 -0.27 -4.65
CA SER A 118 -7.24 -0.43 -3.22
C SER A 118 -8.25 -1.42 -2.62
N ILE A 119 -7.78 -2.29 -1.72
CA ILE A 119 -8.59 -3.25 -0.98
C ILE A 119 -8.26 -3.08 0.51
N PRO A 120 -9.15 -2.46 1.31
CA PRO A 120 -9.03 -2.49 2.76
C PRO A 120 -9.42 -3.87 3.31
N MET A 121 -8.74 -4.34 4.36
CA MET A 121 -9.09 -5.63 4.98
C MET A 121 -10.27 -5.54 5.94
N GLU A 122 -10.57 -4.35 6.49
CA GLU A 122 -11.66 -4.17 7.45
C GLU A 122 -12.98 -4.81 7.00
N PRO A 123 -13.48 -4.58 5.77
CA PRO A 123 -14.76 -5.12 5.30
C PRO A 123 -14.88 -6.65 5.32
N PHE A 124 -13.76 -7.38 5.26
CA PHE A 124 -13.76 -8.85 5.35
C PHE A 124 -14.21 -9.37 6.73
N PHE A 125 -14.21 -8.50 7.73
CA PHE A 125 -14.58 -8.84 9.10
C PHE A 125 -15.99 -8.36 9.50
N HIS A 126 -16.75 -7.79 8.55
CA HIS A 126 -18.13 -7.33 8.77
C HIS A 126 -19.14 -8.29 8.16
N GLU A 127 -19.80 -9.05 9.04
CA GLU A 127 -20.93 -9.89 8.67
C GLU A 127 -22.21 -9.05 8.58
N LEU A 128 -22.89 -9.13 7.45
CA LEU A 128 -24.18 -8.50 7.22
C LEU A 128 -25.28 -9.56 7.19
N ASP A 129 -26.35 -9.35 7.95
CA ASP A 129 -27.53 -10.22 7.89
C ASP A 129 -28.33 -9.94 6.60
N ARG A 130 -28.44 -10.93 5.71
CA ARG A 130 -29.40 -10.87 4.61
C ARG A 130 -30.81 -11.21 5.10
N ARG A 131 -31.81 -10.80 4.32
CA ARG A 131 -33.25 -10.98 4.63
C ARG A 131 -33.67 -12.46 4.75
N ASP A 132 -32.87 -13.38 4.24
CA ASP A 132 -33.03 -14.83 4.33
C ASP A 132 -32.36 -15.45 5.56
N GLY A 133 -31.76 -14.63 6.44
CA GLY A 133 -31.05 -15.09 7.64
C GLY A 133 -29.62 -15.58 7.38
N VAL A 134 -29.13 -15.47 6.13
CA VAL A 134 -27.75 -15.82 5.79
C VAL A 134 -26.83 -14.64 6.10
N LYS A 135 -25.78 -14.89 6.87
CA LYS A 135 -24.70 -13.92 7.08
C LYS A 135 -23.81 -13.85 5.85
N VAL A 136 -23.54 -12.64 5.37
CA VAL A 136 -22.70 -12.41 4.19
C VAL A 136 -21.68 -11.32 4.44
N ILE A 137 -20.46 -11.56 4.00
CA ILE A 137 -19.37 -10.59 4.00
C ILE A 137 -19.32 -9.95 2.61
N ARG A 138 -19.16 -8.63 2.54
CA ARG A 138 -19.13 -7.88 1.28
C ARG A 138 -17.90 -6.99 1.21
N PRO A 139 -16.71 -7.56 0.95
CA PRO A 139 -15.54 -6.74 0.68
C PRO A 139 -15.76 -5.95 -0.61
N HIS A 140 -15.06 -4.82 -0.73
CA HIS A 140 -15.16 -3.96 -1.91
C HIS A 140 -13.77 -3.69 -2.48
N LEU A 141 -13.71 -3.70 -3.81
CA LEU A 141 -12.57 -3.24 -4.59
C LEU A 141 -12.76 -1.76 -4.89
N HIS A 142 -11.88 -0.91 -4.39
CA HIS A 142 -11.96 0.53 -4.64
C HIS A 142 -11.08 0.91 -5.84
N LYS A 143 -11.69 1.32 -6.96
CA LYS A 143 -10.94 1.88 -8.11
C LYS A 143 -10.55 3.33 -7.81
N ILE A 144 -9.25 3.60 -7.77
CA ILE A 144 -8.70 4.95 -7.62
C ILE A 144 -8.86 5.67 -8.96
N GLN A 145 -9.65 6.74 -8.96
CA GLN A 145 -10.00 7.49 -10.16
C GLN A 145 -8.85 8.42 -10.62
N PRO A 146 -8.82 8.83 -11.89
CA PRO A 146 -7.89 9.84 -12.37
C PRO A 146 -7.83 11.09 -11.48
N TRP A 147 -6.62 11.57 -11.23
CA TRP A 147 -6.31 12.75 -10.41
C TRP A 147 -6.62 12.58 -8.91
N VAL A 148 -6.73 11.35 -8.43
CA VAL A 148 -6.92 11.02 -7.01
C VAL A 148 -5.64 10.44 -6.43
N VAL A 149 -5.24 10.93 -5.26
CA VAL A 149 -4.25 10.31 -4.38
C VAL A 149 -4.96 9.52 -3.29
N ASP A 150 -4.57 8.28 -3.11
CA ASP A 150 -4.92 7.43 -1.97
C ASP A 150 -3.68 7.20 -1.12
N VAL A 151 -3.81 7.43 0.19
CA VAL A 151 -2.70 7.32 1.14
C VAL A 151 -3.09 6.35 2.23
N THR A 152 -2.31 5.29 2.38
CA THR A 152 -2.47 4.34 3.47
C THR A 152 -1.30 4.46 4.42
N CYS A 153 -1.55 5.06 5.58
CA CYS A 153 -0.59 5.13 6.67
C CYS A 153 -1.28 4.84 8.01
N PHE A 154 -0.53 4.32 8.98
CA PHE A 154 -1.07 4.01 10.30
C PHE A 154 -1.29 5.28 11.15
N ASN A 155 -0.38 6.25 11.01
CA ASN A 155 -0.47 7.54 11.69
C ASN A 155 -0.63 8.64 10.65
N LEU A 156 -1.80 9.27 10.58
CA LEU A 156 -1.94 10.49 9.80
C LEU A 156 -1.11 11.60 10.47
N PRO A 157 -0.28 12.32 9.70
CA PRO A 157 0.47 13.42 10.25
C PRO A 157 -0.51 14.55 10.63
N PRO A 158 -0.31 15.26 11.76
CA PRO A 158 -1.17 16.39 12.11
C PRO A 158 -1.09 17.52 11.07
N ASP A 159 0.04 17.63 10.38
CA ASP A 159 0.21 18.50 9.23
C ASP A 159 0.18 17.68 7.93
N MET A 160 -0.89 17.88 7.16
CA MET A 160 -1.14 17.22 5.87
C MET A 160 -0.69 18.09 4.68
N SER A 161 0.01 19.21 4.90
CA SER A 161 0.35 20.18 3.85
C SER A 161 1.14 19.55 2.70
N SER A 162 2.13 18.70 2.98
CA SER A 162 2.91 18.00 1.94
C SER A 162 2.02 17.09 1.08
N LEU A 163 1.10 16.34 1.69
CA LEU A 163 0.16 15.48 0.95
C LEU A 163 -0.87 16.28 0.16
N GLN A 164 -1.37 17.38 0.73
CA GLN A 164 -2.30 18.28 0.04
C GLN A 164 -1.62 19.00 -1.13
N ASN A 165 -0.35 19.38 -0.99
CA ASN A 165 0.44 19.96 -2.07
C ASN A 165 0.64 18.94 -3.19
N PHE A 166 1.04 17.72 -2.86
CA PHE A 166 1.16 16.64 -3.84
C PHE A 166 -0.16 16.41 -4.61
N GLN A 167 -1.29 16.30 -3.90
CA GLN A 167 -2.62 16.16 -4.52
C GLN A 167 -3.03 17.34 -5.41
N ARG A 168 -2.67 18.59 -5.06
CA ARG A 168 -3.00 19.79 -5.86
C ARG A 168 -2.12 19.93 -7.10
N ASN A 169 -0.92 19.36 -7.04
CA ASN A 169 0.12 19.51 -8.05
C ASN A 169 0.31 18.25 -8.89
N LEU A 170 -0.69 17.35 -8.92
CA LEU A 170 -0.62 16.18 -9.80
C LEU A 170 -0.54 16.61 -11.27
N ARG A 171 0.39 15.97 -11.99
CA ARG A 171 0.65 16.24 -13.40
C ARG A 171 0.90 14.90 -14.11
N GLY A 172 0.23 14.71 -15.24
CA GLY A 172 0.42 13.55 -16.09
C GLY A 172 1.73 13.62 -16.88
N LEU A 173 2.17 12.48 -17.38
CA LEU A 173 3.36 12.33 -18.21
C LEU A 173 3.33 13.25 -19.45
N SER A 174 2.18 13.35 -20.10
CA SER A 174 1.93 14.22 -21.27
C SER A 174 2.14 15.71 -21.02
N SER A 175 2.26 16.14 -19.76
CA SER A 175 2.53 17.54 -19.39
C SER A 175 4.02 17.90 -19.29
N PHE A 176 4.91 16.93 -19.54
CA PHE A 176 6.36 17.07 -19.52
C PHE A 176 6.94 16.83 -20.91
N GLU A 177 8.10 17.42 -21.19
CA GLU A 177 8.78 17.24 -22.49
C GLU A 177 9.41 15.85 -22.62
N ASN A 178 9.80 15.24 -21.50
CA ASN A 178 10.43 13.92 -21.45
C ASN A 178 10.12 13.20 -20.13
N GLU A 179 10.37 11.89 -20.11
CA GLU A 179 10.09 11.01 -18.96
C GLU A 179 10.97 11.33 -17.74
N ILE A 180 12.18 11.84 -17.94
CA ILE A 180 13.12 12.15 -16.85
C ILE A 180 12.59 13.32 -16.02
N ASP A 181 12.13 14.40 -16.67
CA ASP A 181 11.56 15.55 -15.97
C ASP A 181 10.29 15.19 -15.18
N PHE A 182 9.45 14.32 -15.76
CA PHE A 182 8.27 13.76 -15.09
C PHE A 182 8.67 12.97 -13.82
N LEU A 183 9.66 12.09 -13.94
CA LEU A 183 10.17 11.28 -12.83
C LEU A 183 10.74 12.16 -11.72
N GLU A 184 11.63 13.08 -12.07
CA GLU A 184 12.28 13.97 -11.12
C GLU A 184 11.24 14.82 -10.38
N TYR A 185 10.26 15.39 -11.08
CA TYR A 185 9.20 16.20 -10.48
C TYR A 185 8.45 15.44 -9.39
N HIS A 186 7.93 14.24 -9.68
CA HIS A 186 7.17 13.46 -8.69
C HIS A 186 8.06 12.90 -7.57
N ILE A 187 9.31 12.54 -7.87
CA ILE A 187 10.27 12.11 -6.85
C ILE A 187 10.52 13.23 -5.83
N GLN A 188 10.67 14.49 -6.25
CA GLN A 188 10.89 15.60 -5.32
C GLN A 188 9.68 15.85 -4.41
N GLU A 189 8.46 15.79 -4.95
CA GLU A 189 7.25 15.93 -4.13
C GLU A 189 7.12 14.77 -3.13
N LEU A 190 7.35 13.52 -3.56
CA LEU A 190 7.32 12.36 -2.68
C LEU A 190 8.40 12.40 -1.60
N LYS A 191 9.61 12.89 -1.91
CA LYS A 191 10.67 13.08 -0.90
C LYS A 191 10.21 13.94 0.26
N GLN A 192 9.45 15.01 0.00
CA GLN A 192 8.89 15.86 1.04
C GLN A 192 7.84 15.11 1.87
N VAL A 193 6.94 14.38 1.20
CA VAL A 193 5.89 13.58 1.85
C VAL A 193 6.48 12.52 2.79
N PHE A 194 7.41 11.70 2.31
CA PHE A 194 8.02 10.63 3.12
C PHE A 194 8.93 11.19 4.23
N ALA A 195 9.65 12.29 3.98
CA ALA A 195 10.44 12.95 5.02
C ALA A 195 9.57 13.46 6.17
N MET A 196 8.45 14.11 5.82
CA MET A 196 7.50 14.62 6.81
C MET A 196 6.92 13.47 7.64
N GLN A 197 6.45 12.42 6.96
CA GLN A 197 5.88 11.27 7.65
C GLN A 197 6.89 10.56 8.56
N ALA A 198 8.10 10.32 8.09
CA ALA A 198 9.15 9.68 8.88
C ALA A 198 9.53 10.51 10.11
N SER A 199 9.41 11.84 10.06
CA SER A 199 9.67 12.71 11.21
C SER A 199 8.66 12.55 12.36
N ILE A 200 7.48 12.00 12.07
CA ILE A 200 6.36 11.84 13.00
C ILE A 200 6.20 10.38 13.42
N ASP A 201 6.35 9.46 12.47
CA ASP A 201 6.15 8.03 12.68
C ASP A 201 7.49 7.27 12.53
N PRO A 202 8.07 6.80 13.64
CA PRO A 202 9.34 6.07 13.61
C PRO A 202 9.22 4.69 12.92
N SER A 203 8.00 4.24 12.58
CA SER A 203 7.78 3.01 11.83
C SER A 203 7.84 3.19 10.31
N ILE A 204 8.22 4.37 9.81
CA ILE A 204 8.29 4.72 8.38
C ILE A 204 9.68 5.29 8.03
N THR A 205 10.27 4.84 6.91
CA THR A 205 11.50 5.43 6.36
C THR A 205 11.22 6.65 5.49
N ALA A 206 12.17 7.59 5.43
CA ALA A 206 12.14 8.68 4.47
C ALA A 206 12.51 8.23 3.04
N SER A 207 13.38 7.23 2.90
CA SER A 207 13.66 6.53 1.63
C SER A 207 12.50 5.60 1.29
N PHE A 208 12.20 5.44 0.01
CA PHE A 208 11.04 4.69 -0.48
C PHE A 208 11.33 4.01 -1.82
N ASP A 209 10.51 3.03 -2.17
CA ASP A 209 10.45 2.50 -3.53
C ASP A 209 9.28 3.17 -4.26
N VAL A 210 9.45 3.46 -5.55
CA VAL A 210 8.41 4.03 -6.42
C VAL A 210 8.23 3.16 -7.65
N TYR A 211 6.97 2.94 -8.00
CA TYR A 211 6.51 2.25 -9.19
C TYR A 211 5.65 3.21 -10.01
N LEU A 212 5.86 3.19 -11.32
CA LEU A 212 5.10 3.96 -12.31
C LEU A 212 4.64 3.04 -13.41
N GLN A 213 3.43 3.25 -13.92
CA GLN A 213 2.87 2.49 -15.05
C GLN A 213 2.09 3.42 -15.99
N ILE A 214 2.48 3.46 -17.26
CA ILE A 214 1.81 4.24 -18.29
C ILE A 214 0.44 3.59 -18.58
N CYS A 215 -0.63 4.37 -18.49
CA CYS A 215 -1.99 3.84 -18.57
C CYS A 215 -2.26 3.15 -19.91
N GLU A 216 -1.87 3.76 -21.02
CA GLU A 216 -2.16 3.29 -22.38
C GLU A 216 -1.42 2.01 -22.77
N THR A 217 -0.20 1.81 -22.26
CA THR A 217 0.69 0.74 -22.75
C THR A 217 0.99 -0.33 -21.71
N GLY A 218 0.74 -0.05 -20.42
CA GLY A 218 1.16 -0.91 -19.32
C GLY A 218 2.68 -0.94 -19.10
N HIS A 219 3.47 -0.18 -19.88
CA HIS A 219 4.90 -0.01 -19.65
C HIS A 219 5.13 0.58 -18.27
N HIS A 220 6.11 0.05 -17.56
CA HIS A 220 6.33 0.39 -16.18
C HIS A 220 7.80 0.58 -15.83
N LEU A 221 8.02 1.27 -14.73
CA LEU A 221 9.31 1.53 -14.13
C LEU A 221 9.21 1.36 -12.61
N ALA A 222 10.19 0.69 -12.02
CA ALA A 222 10.33 0.57 -10.58
C ALA A 222 11.72 1.06 -10.16
N LEU A 223 11.78 1.96 -9.18
CA LEU A 223 13.02 2.57 -8.71
C LEU A 223 13.06 2.61 -7.19
N HIS A 224 14.27 2.44 -6.65
CA HIS A 224 14.54 2.78 -5.26
C HIS A 224 15.01 4.24 -5.16
N ILE A 225 14.41 5.01 -4.25
CA ILE A 225 14.74 6.42 -4.01
C ILE A 225 15.34 6.58 -2.63
N GLU A 226 16.62 6.98 -2.61
CA GLU A 226 17.28 7.39 -1.38
C GLU A 226 16.89 8.81 -0.98
N ASN A 227 16.57 8.99 0.30
CA ASN A 227 16.16 10.26 0.89
C ASN A 227 16.82 10.42 2.27
N GLN A 228 18.00 11.02 2.27
CA GLN A 228 18.83 11.19 3.46
C GLN A 228 18.29 12.31 4.35
N VAL A 229 17.24 12.02 5.09
CA VAL A 229 16.75 12.84 6.20
C VAL A 229 17.09 12.13 7.51
N LEU A 230 17.59 12.88 8.49
CA LEU A 230 17.82 12.33 9.83
C LEU A 230 16.47 12.01 10.48
N VAL A 231 16.09 10.74 10.44
CA VAL A 231 14.86 10.25 11.07
C VAL A 231 15.14 9.89 12.54
N PRO A 232 14.28 10.28 13.50
CA PRO A 232 14.43 9.86 14.90
C PRO A 232 14.44 8.33 15.01
N LEU A 233 15.33 7.78 15.83
CA LEU A 233 15.28 6.35 16.15
C LEU A 233 13.94 6.02 16.84
N PRO A 234 13.35 4.85 16.56
CA PRO A 234 12.14 4.43 17.25
C PRO A 234 12.35 4.43 18.76
N PRO A 235 11.37 4.92 19.55
CA PRO A 235 11.45 4.85 20.99
C PRO A 235 11.54 3.39 21.44
N LYS A 236 12.19 3.16 22.60
CA LYS A 236 12.37 1.80 23.16
C LYS A 236 11.06 1.08 23.46
N GLU A 237 9.98 1.84 23.70
CA GLU A 237 8.64 1.34 23.99
C GLU A 237 7.67 1.91 22.95
N LEU A 238 7.62 1.26 21.78
CA LEU A 238 6.63 1.56 20.75
C LEU A 238 5.53 0.49 20.81
N ASN A 239 4.28 0.89 21.09
CA ASN A 239 3.16 -0.05 21.16
C ASN A 239 1.90 0.65 20.64
N TYR A 240 1.37 0.15 19.52
CA TYR A 240 0.21 0.77 18.87
C TYR A 240 -1.13 0.19 19.30
N TRP A 241 -1.15 -0.87 20.13
CA TRP A 241 -2.40 -1.46 20.65
C TRP A 241 -3.00 -0.63 21.79
N ASN A 242 -2.17 0.11 22.51
CA ASN A 242 -2.61 0.92 23.65
C ASN A 242 -3.43 2.16 23.27
N ARG A 243 -3.56 2.50 21.97
CA ARG A 243 -4.32 3.67 21.51
C ARG A 243 -5.84 3.49 21.58
N ASN A 244 -6.35 2.27 21.63
CA ASN A 244 -7.79 2.01 21.80
C ASN A 244 -8.25 2.08 23.28
N LYS A 245 -7.40 2.59 24.19
CA LYS A 245 -7.70 2.71 25.64
C LYS A 245 -7.93 4.15 26.13
N THR A 246 -8.08 5.12 25.23
CA THR A 246 -8.43 6.52 25.52
C THR A 246 -9.59 6.95 24.66
#